data_AF-A0A848XFI6-F1
#
_entry.id   AF-A0A848XFI6-F1
#
_cell.length_a   1.000
_cell.length_b   1.000
_cell.length_c   1.000
_cell.angle_alpha   90.00
_cell.angle_beta   90.00
_cell.angle_gamma   90.00
#
_symmetry.space_group_name_H-M   'P 1'
#
loop_
_entity.id
_entity.type
_entity.pdbx_description
1 polymer ?
#
loop_
_entity_poly.entity_id
_entity_poly.type
_entity_poly.pdbx_seq_one_letter_code
_entity_poly.pdbx_strand_id
1 'polypeptide(L)'
;MLRQSPTCFGLGDSLETDAVSVRKLAVRHIETAADRAYSALIAFAPSPRQERLRRRQQSIGATVALVPMRRGLLGLVAAHPALRRKKLDLAHLVRSWFNRGFLVLRQISWDTPTSIPAKIFGDGAVQAINDWNDFRRRLYPSDRRGFACLRPAMPRAPVIFVEVALSKPISDAIQYELGQDRAWRDGSETRVAVFCSISNCRRGLKRMSYGNLLKNRSWLS
;
A
#
# COMPACT_ATOMS: atom_id res chain seq x y z
N MET A 1 7.97 15.82 17.37
CA MET A 1 9.02 16.52 16.61
C MET A 1 9.99 15.52 16.00
N LEU A 2 9.81 15.14 14.72
CA LEU A 2 10.85 14.43 13.95
C LEU A 2 11.84 15.49 13.48
N ARG A 3 13.02 15.56 14.10
CA ARG A 3 14.07 16.53 13.76
C ARG A 3 14.44 16.39 12.27
N GLN A 4 14.63 17.53 11.62
CA GLN A 4 14.91 17.71 10.19
C GLN A 4 16.33 17.25 9.77
N SER A 5 16.87 16.19 10.38
CA SER A 5 18.23 15.75 10.10
C SER A 5 18.25 14.55 9.13
N PRO A 6 19.03 14.58 8.03
CA PRO A 6 19.10 13.51 7.03
C PRO A 6 19.63 12.16 7.57
N THR A 7 20.06 12.12 8.84
CA THR A 7 20.47 10.94 9.60
C THR A 7 19.32 10.18 10.28
N CYS A 8 18.10 10.73 10.30
CA CYS A 8 16.95 10.24 11.10
C CYS A 8 16.44 8.81 10.81
N PHE A 9 16.95 8.11 9.79
CA PHE A 9 16.52 6.75 9.48
C PHE A 9 17.46 5.65 9.94
N GLY A 10 18.62 6.00 10.52
CA GLY A 10 19.69 5.02 10.79
C GLY A 10 20.22 4.38 9.50
N LEU A 11 20.07 5.05 8.36
CA LEU A 11 20.59 4.61 7.06
C LEU A 11 21.73 5.54 6.69
N GLY A 12 22.89 5.34 7.34
CA GLY A 12 24.11 6.11 7.08
C GLY A 12 24.66 5.86 5.67
N ASP A 13 25.55 6.75 5.24
CA ASP A 13 26.22 6.64 3.94
C ASP A 13 27.31 5.54 3.94
N SER A 14 27.70 5.05 5.11
CA SER A 14 28.52 3.84 5.27
C SER A 14 27.82 2.54 4.84
N LEU A 15 26.53 2.59 4.51
CA LEU A 15 25.74 1.44 4.06
C LEU A 15 25.52 1.43 2.53
N GLU A 16 26.41 2.05 1.77
CA GLU A 16 26.42 1.96 0.30
C GLU A 16 26.89 0.58 -0.18
N THR A 17 26.50 0.22 -1.40
CA THR A 17 26.97 -1.01 -2.05
C THR A 17 28.44 -0.87 -2.43
N ASP A 18 29.26 -1.88 -2.11
CA ASP A 18 30.64 -1.96 -2.60
C ASP A 18 30.65 -2.40 -4.07
N ALA A 19 30.69 -1.40 -4.96
CA ALA A 19 30.68 -1.61 -6.40
C ALA A 19 31.88 -2.41 -6.91
N VAL A 20 33.04 -2.34 -6.24
CA VAL A 20 34.25 -3.07 -6.64
C VAL A 20 34.06 -4.56 -6.40
N SER A 21 33.57 -4.93 -5.22
CA SER A 21 33.28 -6.33 -4.89
C SER A 21 32.12 -6.89 -5.73
N VAL A 22 31.07 -6.09 -5.98
CA VAL A 22 29.99 -6.49 -6.90
C VAL A 22 30.51 -6.77 -8.30
N ARG A 23 31.39 -5.91 -8.84
CA ARG A 23 32.02 -6.14 -10.15
C ARG A 23 32.81 -7.44 -10.18
N LYS A 24 33.64 -7.70 -9.16
CA LYS A 24 34.44 -8.94 -9.07
C LYS A 24 33.55 -10.18 -9.07
N LEU A 25 32.47 -10.18 -8.29
CA LEU A 25 31.52 -11.30 -8.23
C LEU A 25 30.76 -11.49 -9.55
N ALA A 26 30.41 -10.39 -10.23
CA ALA A 26 29.75 -10.44 -11.54
C ALA A 26 30.65 -11.07 -12.62
N VAL A 27 31.92 -10.63 -12.69
CA VAL A 27 32.91 -11.21 -13.62
C VAL A 27 33.08 -12.71 -13.36
N ARG A 28 33.26 -13.11 -12.10
CA ARG A 28 33.38 -14.52 -11.74
C ARG A 28 32.15 -15.35 -12.13
N HIS A 29 30.95 -14.78 -11.98
CA HIS A 29 29.72 -15.44 -12.41
C HIS A 29 29.69 -15.66 -13.93
N ILE A 30 30.11 -14.66 -14.72
CA ILE A 30 30.20 -14.76 -16.18
C ILE A 30 31.23 -15.82 -16.60
N GLU A 31 32.43 -15.81 -16.01
CA GLU A 31 33.53 -16.71 -16.40
C GLU A 31 33.26 -18.17 -16.05
N THR A 32 32.60 -18.44 -14.92
CA THR A 32 32.45 -19.81 -14.40
C THR A 32 31.07 -20.42 -14.64
N ALA A 33 30.04 -19.59 -14.85
CA ALA A 33 28.63 -19.98 -14.90
C ALA A 33 28.15 -20.88 -13.74
N ALA A 34 28.89 -20.92 -12.63
CA ALA A 34 28.61 -21.83 -11.53
C ALA A 34 27.56 -21.27 -10.58
N ASP A 35 26.65 -22.12 -10.09
CA ASP A 35 25.59 -21.75 -9.14
C ASP A 35 26.12 -21.04 -7.88
N ARG A 36 27.27 -21.48 -7.37
CA ARG A 36 27.94 -20.85 -6.22
C ARG A 36 28.35 -19.40 -6.49
N ALA A 37 28.76 -19.09 -7.73
CA ALA A 37 29.16 -17.75 -8.11
C ALA A 37 27.93 -16.84 -8.25
N TYR A 38 26.85 -17.37 -8.83
CA TYR A 38 25.55 -16.68 -8.87
C TYR A 38 25.00 -16.41 -7.46
N SER A 39 25.01 -17.41 -6.58
CA SER A 39 24.56 -17.29 -5.19
C SER A 39 25.31 -16.20 -4.42
N ALA A 40 26.64 -16.15 -4.55
CA ALA A 40 27.45 -15.09 -3.94
C ALA A 40 27.12 -13.70 -4.49
N LEU A 41 26.91 -13.58 -5.80
CA LEU A 41 26.54 -12.31 -6.45
C LEU A 41 25.18 -11.81 -5.93
N ILE A 42 24.14 -12.64 -5.93
CA ILE A 42 22.80 -12.21 -5.49
C ILE A 42 22.75 -11.91 -3.99
N ALA A 43 23.59 -12.55 -3.18
CA ALA A 43 23.69 -12.27 -1.75
C ALA A 43 24.38 -10.92 -1.48
N PHE A 44 25.40 -10.56 -2.28
CA PHE A 44 26.23 -9.38 -2.03
C PHE A 44 25.78 -8.12 -2.79
N ALA A 45 25.15 -8.25 -3.95
CA ALA A 45 24.75 -7.11 -4.79
C ALA A 45 23.74 -6.14 -4.13
N PRO A 46 22.75 -6.57 -3.34
CA PRO A 46 21.85 -5.66 -2.64
C PRO A 46 22.61 -4.74 -1.67
N SER A 47 22.15 -3.50 -1.50
CA SER A 47 22.81 -2.58 -0.58
C SER A 47 22.70 -3.03 0.88
N PRO A 48 23.73 -2.79 1.73
CA PRO A 48 23.67 -3.07 3.16
C PRO A 48 22.48 -2.39 3.86
N ARG A 49 21.99 -1.26 3.31
CA ARG A 49 20.73 -0.63 3.77
C ARG A 49 19.54 -1.56 3.69
N GLN A 50 19.41 -2.35 2.62
CA GLN A 50 18.28 -3.26 2.47
C GLN A 50 18.29 -4.33 3.54
N GLU A 51 19.45 -4.90 3.84
CA GLU A 51 19.58 -5.91 4.89
C GLU A 51 19.27 -5.33 6.28
N ARG A 52 19.79 -4.13 6.59
CA ARG A 52 19.45 -3.44 7.83
C ARG A 52 17.94 -3.19 7.97
N LEU A 53 17.28 -2.80 6.88
CA LEU A 53 15.83 -2.60 6.85
C LEU A 53 15.07 -3.92 7.02
N ARG A 54 15.53 -5.04 6.43
CA ARG A 54 14.93 -6.37 6.64
C ARG A 54 15.03 -6.82 8.10
N ARG A 55 16.19 -6.67 8.73
CA ARG A 55 16.36 -6.98 10.16
C ARG A 55 15.43 -6.14 11.03
N ARG A 56 15.34 -4.83 10.74
CA ARG A 56 14.39 -3.95 11.44
C ARG A 56 12.94 -4.41 11.25
N GLN A 57 12.61 -4.93 10.08
CA GLN A 57 11.25 -5.37 9.76
C GLN A 57 10.81 -6.62 10.55
N GLN A 58 11.74 -7.34 11.18
CA GLN A 58 11.43 -8.48 12.04
C GLN A 58 10.86 -8.08 13.41
N SER A 59 10.98 -6.81 13.82
CA SER A 59 10.45 -6.37 15.11
C SER A 59 8.93 -6.20 15.08
N ILE A 60 8.29 -6.42 16.23
CA ILE A 60 6.85 -6.16 16.41
C ILE A 60 6.54 -4.70 16.03
N GLY A 61 5.49 -4.49 15.24
CA GLY A 61 5.06 -3.16 14.80
C GLY A 61 5.91 -2.51 13.71
N ALA A 62 6.99 -3.14 13.22
CA ALA A 62 7.87 -2.55 12.22
C ALA A 62 7.13 -2.16 10.92
N THR A 63 6.20 -3.01 10.46
CA THR A 63 5.37 -2.73 9.29
C THR A 63 4.57 -1.43 9.44
N VAL A 64 4.03 -1.17 10.62
CA VAL A 64 3.27 0.05 10.91
C VAL A 64 4.20 1.26 10.89
N ALA A 65 5.39 1.15 11.51
CA ALA A 65 6.39 2.22 11.55
C ALA A 65 7.00 2.54 10.18
N LEU A 66 7.01 1.58 9.25
CA LEU A 66 7.56 1.75 7.91
C LEU A 66 6.78 2.78 7.07
N VAL A 67 5.46 2.85 7.25
CA VAL A 67 4.59 3.77 6.50
C VAL A 67 4.91 5.24 6.79
N PRO A 68 4.93 5.72 8.06
CA PRO A 68 5.32 7.10 8.35
C PRO A 68 6.80 7.36 8.06
N MET A 69 7.68 6.35 8.22
CA MET A 69 9.09 6.44 7.83
C MET A 69 9.24 6.77 6.33
N ARG A 70 8.59 6.00 5.46
CA ARG A 70 8.59 6.25 4.02
C ARG A 70 7.94 7.58 3.66
N ARG A 71 6.83 7.94 4.33
CA ARG A 71 6.18 9.25 4.15
C ARG A 71 7.16 10.39 4.43
N GLY A 72 7.88 10.33 5.54
CA GLY A 72 8.91 11.32 5.89
C GLY A 72 10.02 11.39 4.84
N LEU A 73 10.55 10.23 4.41
CA LEU A 73 11.57 10.17 3.38
C LEU A 73 11.10 10.80 2.06
N LEU A 74 9.85 10.51 1.63
CA LEU A 74 9.29 11.11 0.42
C LEU A 74 9.17 12.65 0.52
N GLY A 75 8.86 13.18 1.69
CA GLY A 75 8.80 14.64 1.93
C GLY A 75 10.16 15.32 1.92
N LEU A 76 11.23 14.61 2.33
CA LEU A 76 12.57 15.17 2.44
C LEU A 76 13.41 15.06 1.16
N VAL A 77 13.12 14.09 0.28
CA VAL A 77 13.93 13.80 -0.92
C VAL A 77 14.01 14.98 -1.90
N ALA A 78 13.01 15.87 -1.93
CA ALA A 78 13.04 17.06 -2.78
C ALA A 78 14.14 18.06 -2.33
N ALA A 79 14.24 18.31 -1.03
CA ALA A 79 15.24 19.21 -0.44
C ALA A 79 16.62 18.55 -0.26
N HIS A 80 16.67 17.22 -0.20
CA HIS A 80 17.91 16.46 0.04
C HIS A 80 18.11 15.36 -1.01
N PRO A 81 18.67 15.67 -2.19
CA PRO A 81 18.89 14.69 -3.27
C PRO A 81 19.72 13.47 -2.87
N ALA A 82 20.62 13.61 -1.88
CA ALA A 82 21.39 12.50 -1.31
C ALA A 82 20.51 11.36 -0.76
N LEU A 83 19.25 11.64 -0.38
CA LEU A 83 18.30 10.65 0.11
C LEU A 83 17.68 9.78 -1.01
N ARG A 84 17.95 10.07 -2.30
CA ARG A 84 17.37 9.34 -3.44
C ARG A 84 17.71 7.85 -3.42
N ARG A 85 18.95 7.46 -3.10
CA ARG A 85 19.34 6.04 -3.02
C ARG A 85 18.58 5.31 -1.91
N LYS A 86 18.48 5.93 -0.73
CA LYS A 86 17.70 5.42 0.42
C LYS A 86 16.22 5.26 0.05
N LYS A 87 15.66 6.17 -0.75
CA LYS A 87 14.30 6.09 -1.30
C LYS A 87 14.13 4.87 -2.22
N LEU A 88 15.11 4.57 -3.08
CA LEU A 88 15.07 3.41 -3.96
C LEU A 88 15.09 2.08 -3.18
N ASP A 89 16.01 1.95 -2.22
CA ASP A 89 16.11 0.76 -1.37
C ASP A 89 14.82 0.51 -0.58
N LEU A 90 14.28 1.57 0.05
CA LEU A 90 13.02 1.49 0.76
C LEU A 90 11.85 1.19 -0.17
N ALA A 91 11.86 1.74 -1.39
CA ALA A 91 10.82 1.46 -2.38
C ALA A 91 10.80 -0.01 -2.81
N HIS A 92 11.98 -0.60 -3.03
CA HIS A 92 12.14 -2.01 -3.35
C HIS A 92 11.57 -2.91 -2.24
N LEU A 93 11.97 -2.67 -0.98
CA LEU A 93 11.52 -3.49 0.14
C LEU A 93 10.02 -3.34 0.42
N VAL A 94 9.49 -2.12 0.42
CA VAL A 94 8.05 -1.92 0.65
C VAL A 94 7.25 -2.56 -0.48
N ARG A 95 7.72 -2.58 -1.75
CA ARG A 95 7.03 -3.31 -2.83
C ARG A 95 6.97 -4.81 -2.55
N SER A 96 8.06 -5.39 -2.07
CA SER A 96 8.10 -6.81 -1.67
C SER A 96 7.19 -7.07 -0.47
N TRP A 97 7.23 -6.24 0.56
CA TRP A 97 6.43 -6.44 1.77
C TRP A 97 4.97 -6.05 1.62
N PHE A 98 4.57 -5.24 0.64
CA PHE A 98 3.17 -4.86 0.43
C PHE A 98 2.62 -5.44 -0.88
N ASN A 99 3.16 -6.58 -1.31
CA ASN A 99 2.62 -7.30 -2.46
C ASN A 99 1.19 -7.81 -2.17
N ARG A 100 0.44 -8.03 -3.26
CA ARG A 100 -0.97 -8.46 -3.24
C ARG A 100 -1.20 -9.76 -2.49
N GLY A 101 -0.29 -10.72 -2.56
CA GLY A 101 -0.45 -12.06 -1.98
C GLY A 101 -0.61 -12.06 -0.45
N PHE A 102 -0.31 -10.94 0.20
CA PHE A 102 -0.43 -10.76 1.63
C PHE A 102 -1.47 -9.71 2.03
N LEU A 103 -2.27 -9.23 1.08
CA LEU A 103 -3.40 -8.36 1.37
C LEU A 103 -4.64 -9.23 1.58
N VAL A 104 -5.24 -9.09 2.75
CA VAL A 104 -6.52 -9.71 3.08
C VAL A 104 -7.60 -8.70 2.75
N LEU A 105 -8.57 -9.14 1.96
CA LEU A 105 -9.75 -8.35 1.71
C LEU A 105 -10.75 -8.54 2.85
N ARG A 106 -11.29 -7.44 3.38
CA ARG A 106 -12.38 -7.47 4.36
C ARG A 106 -13.49 -6.54 3.91
N GLN A 107 -14.72 -7.03 3.98
CA GLN A 107 -15.88 -6.15 3.86
C GLN A 107 -15.93 -5.18 5.04
N ILE A 108 -16.25 -3.94 4.74
CA ILE A 108 -16.46 -2.85 5.68
C ILE A 108 -17.88 -2.34 5.47
N SER A 109 -18.64 -2.29 6.55
CA SER A 109 -19.99 -1.77 6.63
C SER A 109 -20.05 -0.64 7.66
N TRP A 110 -21.22 0.01 7.77
CA TRP A 110 -21.49 0.99 8.82
C TRP A 110 -21.26 0.42 10.23
N ASP A 111 -21.61 -0.85 10.46
CA ASP A 111 -21.48 -1.52 11.77
C ASP A 111 -20.06 -1.99 12.08
N THR A 112 -19.10 -1.79 11.17
CA THR A 112 -17.71 -2.17 11.40
C THR A 112 -17.12 -1.35 12.54
N PRO A 113 -16.37 -1.95 13.49
CA PRO A 113 -15.77 -1.21 14.61
C PRO A 113 -15.01 0.02 14.15
N THR A 114 -15.32 1.17 14.77
CA THR A 114 -14.87 2.52 14.38
C THR A 114 -13.34 2.65 14.27
N SER A 115 -12.60 1.77 14.93
CA SER A 115 -11.14 1.67 14.85
C SER A 115 -10.58 1.53 13.43
N ILE A 116 -11.32 0.94 12.48
CA ILE A 116 -10.90 0.81 11.07
C ILE A 116 -11.33 2.03 10.24
N PRO A 117 -12.62 2.43 10.21
CA PRO A 117 -13.03 3.60 9.42
C PRO A 117 -12.36 4.90 9.85
N ALA A 118 -12.09 5.10 11.15
CA ALA A 118 -11.34 6.28 11.62
C ALA A 118 -9.95 6.41 10.96
N LYS A 119 -9.35 5.28 10.54
CA LYS A 119 -8.07 5.24 9.83
C LYS A 119 -8.19 5.42 8.32
N ILE A 120 -9.40 5.40 7.77
CA ILE A 120 -9.73 5.75 6.39
C ILE A 120 -9.79 7.28 6.24
N PHE A 121 -10.32 8.01 7.23
CA PHE A 121 -10.49 9.47 7.16
C PHE A 121 -9.27 10.28 7.64
N GLY A 122 -8.45 9.73 8.55
CA GLY A 122 -7.38 10.50 9.21
C GLY A 122 -6.23 10.96 8.32
N ASP A 123 -5.41 11.89 8.85
CA ASP A 123 -4.33 12.72 8.25
C ASP A 123 -3.32 12.06 7.28
N GLY A 124 -3.33 10.74 7.15
CA GLY A 124 -2.45 9.97 6.27
C GLY A 124 -3.11 9.43 5.00
N ALA A 125 -4.43 9.55 4.85
CA ALA A 125 -5.15 9.03 3.69
C ALA A 125 -5.06 9.97 2.48
N VAL A 126 -5.10 9.39 1.28
CA VAL A 126 -5.35 10.10 0.03
C VAL A 126 -6.83 9.82 -0.25
N GLN A 127 -7.69 10.78 0.11
CA GLN A 127 -9.13 10.57 0.35
C GLN A 127 -9.97 10.22 -0.90
N ALA A 128 -11.03 9.43 -0.66
CA ALA A 128 -12.32 9.52 -1.35
C ALA A 128 -13.52 9.74 -0.40
N ILE A 129 -13.31 9.68 0.93
CA ILE A 129 -14.36 9.90 1.95
C ILE A 129 -13.86 10.92 2.96
N ASN A 130 -14.64 11.99 3.17
CA ASN A 130 -14.20 13.17 3.91
C ASN A 130 -14.45 13.08 5.43
N ASP A 131 -15.58 12.51 5.82
CA ASP A 131 -16.04 12.45 7.21
C ASP A 131 -16.96 11.25 7.46
N TRP A 132 -17.44 11.13 8.70
CA TRP A 132 -18.35 10.06 9.11
C TRP A 132 -19.72 10.12 8.42
N ASN A 133 -20.22 11.31 8.09
CA ASN A 133 -21.50 11.45 7.39
C ASN A 133 -21.37 10.96 5.95
N ASP A 134 -20.26 11.28 5.29
CA ASP A 134 -19.92 10.78 3.95
C ASP A 134 -19.73 9.25 3.95
N PHE A 135 -19.08 8.72 4.98
CA PHE A 135 -18.98 7.26 5.18
C PHE A 135 -20.36 6.60 5.35
N ARG A 136 -21.24 7.19 6.17
CA ARG A 136 -22.59 6.69 6.38
C ARG A 136 -23.37 6.68 5.06
N ARG A 137 -23.40 7.80 4.35
CA ARG A 137 -24.11 7.89 3.06
C ARG A 137 -23.63 6.86 2.05
N ARG A 138 -22.33 6.53 2.06
CA ARG A 138 -21.72 5.62 1.10
C ARG A 138 -21.81 4.15 1.47
N LEU A 139 -21.92 3.79 2.75
CA LEU A 139 -21.89 2.37 3.17
C LEU A 139 -23.11 1.90 3.96
N TYR A 140 -23.98 2.80 4.42
CA TYR A 140 -25.22 2.43 5.09
C TYR A 140 -26.29 1.86 4.14
N PRO A 141 -26.49 2.39 2.91
CA PRO A 141 -27.48 1.85 1.99
C PRO A 141 -27.20 0.38 1.64
N SER A 142 -28.24 -0.45 1.55
CA SER A 142 -28.11 -1.88 1.28
C SER A 142 -27.63 -2.20 -0.15
N ASP A 143 -27.67 -1.23 -1.05
CA ASP A 143 -27.11 -1.29 -2.40
C ASP A 143 -25.65 -0.82 -2.47
N ARG A 144 -24.99 -0.57 -1.33
CA ARG A 144 -23.58 -0.21 -1.27
C ARG A 144 -22.77 -1.26 -0.54
N ARG A 145 -21.52 -1.45 -0.97
CA ARG A 145 -20.53 -2.30 -0.31
C ARG A 145 -19.20 -1.57 -0.22
N GLY A 146 -18.57 -1.65 0.94
CA GLY A 146 -17.22 -1.17 1.18
C GLY A 146 -16.28 -2.35 1.37
N PHE A 147 -15.08 -2.27 0.82
CA PHE A 147 -14.05 -3.28 1.07
C PHE A 147 -12.71 -2.63 1.38
N ALA A 148 -11.99 -3.19 2.35
CA ALA A 148 -10.67 -2.76 2.74
C ALA A 148 -9.64 -3.87 2.48
N CYS A 149 -8.57 -3.53 1.76
CA CYS A 149 -7.38 -4.37 1.69
C CYS A 149 -6.48 -4.08 2.90
N LEU A 150 -6.31 -5.09 3.76
CA LEU A 150 -5.58 -5.01 5.01
C LEU A 150 -4.34 -5.90 4.96
N ARG A 151 -3.31 -5.52 5.69
CA ARG A 151 -2.16 -6.36 5.97
C ARG A 151 -2.40 -7.08 7.30
N PRO A 152 -2.11 -8.38 7.44
CA PRO A 152 -2.20 -9.07 8.73
C PRO A 152 -1.38 -8.38 9.83
N ALA A 153 -0.19 -7.89 9.48
CA ALA A 153 0.66 -7.12 10.40
C ALA A 153 0.15 -5.69 10.72
N MET A 154 -0.93 -5.24 10.07
CA MET A 154 -1.57 -3.94 10.28
C MET A 154 -3.11 -4.07 10.17
N PRO A 155 -3.75 -4.85 11.06
CA PRO A 155 -5.12 -5.32 10.87
C PRO A 155 -6.19 -4.23 11.01
N ARG A 156 -5.80 -3.07 11.57
CA ARG A 156 -6.67 -1.90 11.75
C ARG A 156 -6.34 -0.75 10.79
N ALA A 157 -5.36 -0.94 9.90
CA ALA A 157 -4.84 0.11 9.05
C ALA A 157 -4.99 -0.30 7.58
N PRO A 158 -6.10 0.08 6.94
CA PRO A 158 -6.33 -0.22 5.54
C PRO A 158 -5.23 0.40 4.68
N VAL A 159 -4.86 -0.34 3.63
CA VAL A 159 -3.91 0.08 2.60
C VAL A 159 -4.68 0.63 1.40
N ILE A 160 -5.75 -0.06 1.01
CA ILE A 160 -6.67 0.34 -0.05
C ILE A 160 -8.08 0.23 0.48
N PHE A 161 -8.93 1.15 0.08
CA PHE A 161 -10.37 1.09 0.28
C PHE A 161 -11.09 1.14 -1.06
N VAL A 162 -12.10 0.30 -1.23
CA VAL A 162 -12.88 0.14 -2.46
C VAL A 162 -14.35 0.32 -2.14
N GLU A 163 -15.02 1.17 -2.91
CA GLU A 163 -16.47 1.38 -2.85
C GLU A 163 -17.12 0.74 -4.07
N VAL A 164 -18.17 -0.02 -3.81
CA VAL A 164 -18.96 -0.71 -4.84
C VAL A 164 -20.42 -0.28 -4.70
N ALA A 165 -21.01 0.17 -5.81
CA ALA A 165 -22.46 0.24 -5.97
C ALA A 165 -22.97 -1.08 -6.53
N LEU A 166 -24.09 -1.54 -5.98
CA LEU A 166 -24.88 -2.62 -6.54
C LEU A 166 -26.03 -1.99 -7.33
N SER A 167 -26.23 -2.44 -8.56
CA SER A 167 -27.27 -1.91 -9.42
C SER A 167 -27.95 -2.94 -10.28
N LYS A 168 -29.12 -2.55 -10.81
CA LYS A 168 -29.81 -3.29 -11.86
C LYS A 168 -28.97 -3.20 -13.15
N PRO A 169 -29.07 -4.19 -14.06
CA PRO A 169 -28.29 -4.16 -15.29
C PRO A 169 -28.56 -2.88 -16.10
N ILE A 170 -27.50 -2.09 -16.27
CA ILE A 170 -27.28 -0.89 -17.10
C ILE A 170 -28.51 0.01 -17.33
N SER A 171 -28.49 1.18 -16.68
CA SER A 171 -28.93 2.43 -17.31
C SER A 171 -27.66 3.23 -17.63
N ASP A 172 -27.61 3.88 -18.80
CA ASP A 172 -26.43 4.51 -19.42
C ASP A 172 -25.75 5.65 -18.61
N ALA A 173 -26.14 5.89 -17.37
CA ALA A 173 -25.60 6.96 -16.54
C ALA A 173 -24.91 6.40 -15.28
N ILE A 174 -23.63 6.03 -15.39
CA ILE A 174 -22.73 5.84 -14.23
C ILE A 174 -22.79 7.06 -13.29
N GLN A 175 -23.02 8.25 -13.85
CA GLN A 175 -23.16 9.50 -13.09
C GLN A 175 -24.40 9.51 -12.17
N TYR A 176 -25.50 8.86 -12.55
CA TYR A 176 -26.70 8.77 -11.72
C TYR A 176 -26.46 7.91 -10.47
N GLU A 177 -25.63 6.87 -10.58
CA GLU A 177 -25.27 6.04 -9.42
C GLU A 177 -24.32 6.71 -8.44
N LEU A 178 -23.60 7.75 -8.85
CA LEU A 178 -22.65 8.50 -8.02
C LEU A 178 -23.27 9.76 -7.38
N GLY A 179 -24.53 10.09 -7.72
CA GLY A 179 -25.23 11.26 -7.18
C GLY A 179 -25.45 11.18 -5.66
N GLN A 180 -25.30 12.31 -4.97
CA GLN A 180 -25.41 12.41 -3.51
C GLN A 180 -26.87 12.33 -3.00
N ASP A 181 -27.85 12.71 -3.84
CA ASP A 181 -29.29 12.80 -3.48
C ASP A 181 -30.13 11.64 -4.02
N ARG A 182 -29.51 10.47 -4.21
CA ARG A 182 -30.23 9.28 -4.70
C ARG A 182 -31.03 8.62 -3.58
N ALA A 183 -32.27 8.22 -3.88
CA ALA A 183 -33.05 7.37 -2.99
C ALA A 183 -32.34 6.02 -2.74
N TRP A 184 -32.42 5.52 -1.51
CA TRP A 184 -31.88 4.21 -1.17
C TRP A 184 -32.63 3.13 -1.93
N ARG A 185 -31.88 2.13 -2.40
CA ARG A 185 -32.43 0.98 -3.14
C ARG A 185 -32.18 -0.28 -2.35
N ASP A 186 -33.06 -1.26 -2.53
CA ASP A 186 -32.81 -2.59 -2.01
C ASP A 186 -31.72 -3.29 -2.84
N GLY A 187 -30.67 -3.73 -2.16
CA GLY A 187 -29.58 -4.50 -2.76
C GLY A 187 -30.00 -5.89 -3.24
N SER A 188 -31.13 -6.45 -2.78
CA SER A 188 -31.58 -7.81 -3.14
C SER A 188 -31.92 -7.96 -4.64
N GLU A 189 -32.31 -6.88 -5.30
CA GLU A 189 -32.73 -6.87 -6.71
C GLU A 189 -31.60 -6.55 -7.70
N THR A 190 -30.36 -6.46 -7.21
CA THR A 190 -29.21 -6.00 -8.00
C THR A 190 -28.50 -7.17 -8.70
N ARG A 191 -27.98 -6.91 -9.91
CA ARG A 191 -27.30 -7.92 -10.74
C ARG A 191 -25.93 -7.48 -11.25
N VAL A 192 -25.58 -6.21 -11.07
CA VAL A 192 -24.32 -5.61 -11.50
C VAL A 192 -23.64 -4.94 -10.31
N ALA A 193 -22.32 -5.03 -10.26
CA ALA A 193 -21.50 -4.34 -9.28
C ALA A 193 -20.57 -3.35 -9.99
N VAL A 194 -20.68 -2.07 -9.62
CA VAL A 194 -19.91 -0.97 -10.18
C VAL A 194 -18.87 -0.52 -9.16
N PHE A 195 -17.60 -0.58 -9.53
CA PHE A 195 -16.50 -0.04 -8.72
C PHE A 195 -16.50 1.48 -8.81
N CYS A 196 -17.12 2.15 -7.84
CA CYS A 196 -17.30 3.60 -7.82
C CYS A 196 -16.01 4.34 -7.43
N SER A 197 -15.23 3.77 -6.50
CA SER A 197 -14.03 4.42 -5.97
C SER A 197 -13.00 3.40 -5.52
N ILE A 198 -11.71 3.69 -5.78
CA ILE A 198 -10.57 2.92 -5.29
C ILE A 198 -9.54 3.90 -4.74
N SER A 199 -9.32 3.86 -3.43
CA SER A 199 -8.55 4.86 -2.71
C SER A 199 -7.34 4.25 -2.01
N ASN A 200 -6.20 4.95 -2.08
CA ASN A 200 -5.03 4.61 -1.27
C ASN A 200 -5.11 5.32 0.09
N CYS A 201 -5.30 4.54 1.16
CA CYS A 201 -5.48 5.10 2.50
C CYS A 201 -4.18 5.57 3.16
N ARG A 202 -3.02 5.46 2.49
CA ARG A 202 -1.70 5.74 3.09
C ARG A 202 -0.76 6.46 2.12
N ARG A 203 -0.49 7.75 2.36
CA ARG A 203 0.51 8.53 1.61
C ARG A 203 1.89 7.89 1.55
N GLY A 204 2.32 7.21 2.63
CA GLY A 204 3.60 6.48 2.66
C GLY A 204 3.68 5.32 1.67
N LEU A 205 2.53 4.84 1.18
CA LEU A 205 2.37 3.74 0.22
C LEU A 205 1.96 4.25 -1.17
N LYS A 206 2.02 5.57 -1.41
CA LYS A 206 1.68 6.17 -2.70
C LYS A 206 2.56 5.61 -3.82
N ARG A 207 1.97 5.43 -5.01
CA ARG A 207 2.61 4.88 -6.23
C ARG A 207 3.12 3.44 -6.11
N MET A 208 2.66 2.69 -5.11
CA MET A 208 2.81 1.24 -5.15
C MET A 208 1.69 0.66 -6.00
N SER A 209 2.07 -0.06 -7.05
CA SER A 209 1.11 -0.84 -7.82
C SER A 209 0.81 -2.12 -7.06
N TYR A 210 -0.46 -2.36 -6.76
CA TYR A 210 -0.94 -3.60 -6.15
C TYR A 210 -1.43 -4.60 -7.21
N GLY A 211 -1.14 -4.33 -8.49
CA GLY A 211 -1.72 -5.03 -9.63
C GLY A 211 -3.23 -4.74 -9.77
N ASN A 212 -3.86 -5.36 -10.77
CA ASN A 212 -5.32 -5.35 -10.89
C ASN A 212 -5.91 -6.27 -9.81
N LEU A 213 -6.06 -5.76 -8.58
CA LEU A 213 -6.73 -6.43 -7.46
C LEU A 213 -8.17 -6.85 -7.80
N LEU A 214 -8.78 -6.16 -8.76
CA LEU A 214 -10.19 -6.24 -9.14
C LEU A 214 -10.53 -7.37 -10.11
N LYS A 215 -9.54 -8.11 -10.62
CA LYS A 215 -9.79 -9.15 -11.65
C LYS A 215 -10.25 -10.52 -11.10
N ASN A 216 -10.34 -10.71 -9.78
CA ASN A 216 -10.84 -11.98 -9.22
C ASN A 216 -12.36 -11.94 -9.07
N ARG A 217 -13.07 -13.04 -9.38
CA ARG A 217 -14.53 -13.16 -9.24
C ARG A 217 -15.05 -13.21 -7.78
N SER A 218 -14.18 -13.18 -6.78
CA SER A 218 -14.51 -13.40 -5.36
C SER A 218 -15.01 -12.17 -4.60
N TRP A 219 -15.26 -11.04 -5.25
CA TRP A 219 -15.77 -9.81 -4.59
C TRP A 219 -17.30 -9.80 -4.43
N LEU A 220 -17.99 -10.72 -5.10
CA LEU A 220 -19.45 -10.74 -5.26
C LEU A 220 -20.12 -11.98 -4.67
N SER A 221 -19.32 -12.91 -4.12
CA SER A 221 -19.77 -14.11 -3.43
C SER A 221 -19.91 -13.86 -1.93
#